data_AF-A0A178F7H5-F1
#
_entry.id   AF-A0A178F7H5-F1
#
_cell.length_a   1.000
_cell.length_b   1.000
_cell.length_c   1.000
_cell.angle_alpha   90.00
_cell.angle_beta   90.00
_cell.angle_gamma   90.00
#
_symmetry.space_group_name_H-M   'P 1'
#
loop_
_entity.id
_entity.type
_entity.pdbx_description
1 polymer ?
#
loop_
_entity_poly.entity_id
_entity_poly.type
_entity_poly.pdbx_seq_one_letter_code
_entity_poly.pdbx_strand_id
1 'polypeptide(L)'
;MSTINMIDPLGWHVTICYKDEVQASKGTHVASHGYVMGQFDLNFKKAAHAGEKVDTWEKRTGGIVWPPAEDLEEAPEIGYGHFPQDD
;
A
#
# COMPACT_ATOMS: atom_id res chain seq x y z
N MET A 1 23.90 -9.71 10.92
CA MET A 1 23.12 -8.46 10.76
C MET A 1 21.77 -8.69 11.40
N SER A 2 21.47 -8.02 12.51
CA SER A 2 20.17 -8.17 13.19
C SER A 2 19.14 -7.32 12.42
N THR A 3 18.13 -7.97 11.86
CA THR A 3 16.98 -7.30 11.24
C THR A 3 16.19 -6.64 12.36
N ILE A 4 16.42 -5.35 12.59
CA ILE A 4 15.58 -4.55 13.48
C ILE A 4 14.22 -4.46 12.80
N ASN A 5 13.23 -5.19 13.31
CA ASN A 5 11.83 -4.99 12.95
C ASN A 5 11.45 -3.58 13.38
N MET A 6 11.59 -2.61 12.47
CA MET A 6 11.13 -1.25 12.71
C MET A 6 9.61 -1.28 12.79
N ILE A 7 9.11 -1.21 14.01
CA ILE A 7 7.69 -1.03 14.27
C ILE A 7 7.31 0.36 13.76
N ASP A 8 6.31 0.44 12.90
CA ASP A 8 5.76 1.72 12.47
C ASP A 8 5.29 2.49 13.72
N PRO A 9 5.76 3.73 13.94
CA PRO A 9 5.43 4.51 15.14
C PRO A 9 3.93 4.81 15.28
N LEU A 10 3.16 4.68 14.19
CA LEU A 10 1.71 4.85 14.19
C LEU A 10 0.94 3.55 14.47
N GLY A 11 1.64 2.42 14.54
CA GLY A 11 1.13 1.11 14.93
C GLY A 11 0.67 0.24 13.75
N TRP A 12 -0.21 -0.71 14.06
CA TRP A 12 -0.75 -1.68 13.10
C TRP A 12 -1.53 -0.99 11.98
N HIS A 13 -1.30 -1.42 10.74
CA HIS A 13 -1.96 -0.86 9.57
C HIS A 13 -2.00 -1.86 8.41
N VAL A 14 -2.94 -1.63 7.51
CA VAL A 14 -2.99 -2.22 6.18
C VAL A 14 -2.39 -1.21 5.20
N THR A 15 -1.53 -1.68 4.31
CA THR A 15 -1.03 -0.87 3.19
C THR A 15 -1.69 -1.37 1.91
N ILE A 16 -2.29 -0.45 1.15
CA ILE A 16 -2.84 -0.71 -0.17
C ILE A 16 -2.03 0.12 -1.15
N CYS A 17 -1.42 -0.55 -2.13
CA CYS A 17 -0.76 0.11 -3.24
C CYS A 17 -1.61 -0.12 -4.49
N TYR A 18 -1.87 0.94 -5.25
CA TYR A 18 -2.68 0.85 -6.47
C TYR A 18 -2.14 1.76 -7.57
N LYS A 19 -2.59 1.48 -8.79
CA LYS A 19 -2.35 2.27 -9.99
C LYS A 19 -3.64 2.38 -10.77
N ASP A 20 -3.93 3.58 -11.26
CA ASP A 20 -4.82 3.75 -12.41
C ASP A 20 -4.05 3.60 -13.75
N GLU A 21 -4.76 3.70 -14.87
CA GLU A 21 -4.16 3.57 -16.21
C GLU A 21 -3.09 4.63 -16.49
N VAL A 22 -3.28 5.85 -15.96
CA VAL A 22 -2.33 6.95 -16.15
C VAL A 22 -1.04 6.66 -15.38
N GLN A 23 -1.16 6.21 -14.13
CA GLN A 23 -0.04 5.83 -13.27
C GLN A 23 0.72 4.62 -13.84
N ALA A 24 -0.01 3.63 -14.35
CA ALA A 24 0.58 2.49 -15.05
C ALA A 24 1.42 2.93 -16.25
N SER A 25 0.91 3.86 -17.07
CA SER A 25 1.66 4.37 -18.23
C SER A 25 2.91 5.18 -17.84
N LYS A 26 2.89 5.83 -16.67
CA LYS A 26 4.00 6.65 -16.14
C LYS A 26 5.03 5.86 -15.34
N GLY A 27 4.74 4.61 -14.98
CA GLY A 27 5.59 3.83 -14.07
C GLY A 27 5.58 4.39 -12.66
N THR A 28 4.40 4.79 -12.18
CA THR A 28 4.18 5.35 -10.84
C THR A 28 3.08 4.59 -10.10
N HIS A 29 3.03 4.75 -8.78
CA HIS A 29 2.00 4.20 -7.91
C HIS A 29 1.64 5.13 -6.76
N VAL A 30 0.49 4.87 -6.15
CA VAL A 30 0.10 5.44 -4.87
C VAL A 30 0.09 4.33 -3.82
N ALA A 31 0.59 4.66 -2.62
CA ALA A 31 0.47 3.82 -1.43
C ALA A 31 -0.36 4.55 -0.37
N SER A 32 -1.40 3.89 0.11
CA SER A 32 -2.27 4.40 1.19
C SER A 32 -2.23 3.46 2.38
N HIS A 33 -2.24 4.04 3.58
CA HIS A 33 -2.15 3.30 4.84
C HIS A 33 -3.44 3.49 5.65
N GLY A 34 -4.14 2.39 5.93
CA GLY A 34 -5.26 2.34 6.87
C GLY A 34 -4.78 1.82 8.22
N TYR A 35 -4.60 2.71 9.19
CA TYR A 35 -4.23 2.32 10.55
C TYR A 35 -5.43 1.71 11.27
N VAL A 36 -5.17 0.63 12.00
CA VAL A 36 -6.17 -0.12 12.75
C VAL A 36 -5.84 -0.11 14.24
N MET A 37 -6.79 -0.54 15.07
CA MET A 37 -6.63 -0.56 16.52
C MET A 37 -5.62 -1.61 16.99
N GLY A 38 -5.49 -2.74 16.28
CA GLY A 38 -4.51 -3.78 16.61
C GLY A 38 -4.35 -4.87 15.55
N GLN A 39 -3.42 -5.79 15.76
CA GLN A 39 -3.18 -6.94 14.86
C GLN A 39 -4.43 -7.79 14.62
N PHE A 40 -5.27 -7.94 15.65
CA PHE A 40 -6.51 -8.73 15.61
C PHE A 40 -7.77 -7.86 15.74
N ASP A 41 -7.60 -6.54 15.81
CA ASP A 41 -8.67 -5.56 15.89
C ASP A 41 -8.56 -4.62 14.69
N LEU A 42 -9.24 -5.00 13.60
CA LEU A 42 -9.21 -4.32 12.32
C LEU A 42 -10.13 -3.08 12.28
N ASN A 43 -10.65 -2.62 13.41
CA ASN A 43 -11.40 -1.37 13.46
C ASN A 43 -10.52 -0.21 12.98
N PHE A 44 -11.07 0.57 12.06
CA PHE A 44 -10.39 1.71 11.45
C PHE A 44 -10.08 2.77 12.51
N LYS A 45 -8.83 3.25 12.53
CA LYS A 45 -8.37 4.31 13.42
C LYS A 45 -8.15 5.63 12.68
N LYS A 46 -7.40 5.59 11.58
CA LYS A 46 -7.12 6.74 10.71
C LYS A 46 -6.49 6.29 9.40
N ALA A 47 -6.53 7.15 8.39
CA ALA A 47 -5.79 6.95 7.15
C ALA A 47 -4.57 7.88 7.08
N ALA A 48 -3.51 7.44 6.42
CA ALA A 48 -2.43 8.29 5.95
C ALA A 48 -2.27 8.09 4.44
N HIS A 49 -2.23 9.21 3.72
CA HIS A 49 -2.06 9.23 2.29
C HIS A 49 -0.67 9.79 1.97
N ALA A 50 0.12 9.01 1.24
CA ALA A 50 1.34 9.49 0.61
C ALA A 50 1.05 9.79 -0.86
N GLY A 51 1.62 10.87 -1.38
CA GLY A 51 1.50 11.20 -2.80
C GLY A 51 2.11 10.13 -3.70
N GLU A 52 1.87 10.29 -5.00
CA GLU A 52 2.37 9.42 -6.06
C GLU A 52 3.91 9.28 -6.04
N LYS A 53 4.40 8.07 -6.27
CA LYS A 53 5.83 7.73 -6.29
C LYS A 53 6.17 6.96 -7.55
N VAL A 54 7.42 7.08 -8.00
CA VAL A 54 7.95 6.21 -9.06
C VAL A 54 8.02 4.76 -8.58
N ASP A 55 7.83 3.81 -9.46
CA ASP A 55 7.87 2.38 -9.11
C ASP A 55 9.21 1.93 -8.55
N THR A 56 10.29 2.57 -8.98
CA THR A 56 11.65 2.35 -8.48
C THR A 56 11.90 2.93 -7.09
N TRP A 57 10.88 3.47 -6.42
CA TRP A 57 11.03 4.07 -5.09
C TRP A 57 11.47 3.03 -4.06
N GLU A 58 12.62 3.28 -3.44
CA GLU A 58 13.20 2.39 -2.43
C GLU A 58 12.70 2.72 -1.02
N LYS A 59 12.47 1.68 -0.24
CA LYS A 59 12.25 1.81 1.20
C LYS A 59 13.56 2.22 1.85
N ARG A 60 13.48 2.97 2.96
CA ARG A 60 14.66 3.31 3.78
C ARG A 60 15.43 2.06 4.25
N THR A 61 14.73 0.96 4.43
CA THR A 61 15.28 -0.34 4.85
C THR A 61 15.86 -1.16 3.71
N GLY A 62 15.85 -0.64 2.48
CA GLY A 62 16.15 -1.37 1.25
C GLY A 62 14.91 -2.06 0.67
N GLY A 63 15.01 -2.36 -0.62
CA GLY A 63 13.94 -2.99 -1.41
C GLY A 63 12.98 -1.99 -2.04
N ILE A 64 12.41 -2.38 -3.18
CA ILE A 64 11.48 -1.56 -3.95
C ILE A 64 10.08 -1.64 -3.33
N VAL A 65 9.36 -0.52 -3.25
CA VAL A 65 7.99 -0.48 -2.73
C VAL A 65 7.01 -1.21 -3.66
N TRP A 66 7.15 -0.97 -4.96
CA TRP A 66 6.38 -1.64 -6.00
C TRP A 66 7.27 -2.66 -6.73
N PRO A 67 7.14 -3.96 -6.45
CA PRO A 67 8.03 -4.95 -7.06
C PRO A 67 7.78 -5.07 -8.58
N PRO A 68 8.75 -5.60 -9.33
CA PRO A 68 8.60 -5.91 -10.75
C PRO A 68 7.39 -6.81 -11.03
N ALA A 69 6.85 -6.74 -12.25
CA ALA A 69 5.66 -7.49 -12.63
C ALA A 69 5.82 -9.02 -12.53
N GLU A 70 7.04 -9.53 -12.70
CA GLU A 70 7.37 -10.96 -12.55
C GLU A 70 7.25 -11.46 -11.10
N ASP A 71 7.32 -10.56 -10.12
CA ASP A 71 7.18 -10.86 -8.69
C ASP A 71 5.75 -10.60 -8.18
N LEU A 72 4.84 -10.14 -9.05
CA LEU A 72 3.44 -9.88 -8.70
C LEU A 72 2.59 -11.11 -9.00
N GLU A 73 1.85 -11.57 -7.99
CA GLU A 73 0.82 -12.59 -8.16
C GLU A 73 -0.55 -11.93 -8.35
N GLU A 74 -1.28 -12.38 -9.36
CA GLU A 74 -2.67 -11.96 -9.56
C GLU A 74 -3.52 -12.56 -8.43
N ALA A 75 -3.99 -11.70 -7.53
CA ALA A 75 -4.97 -12.11 -6.56
C ALA A 75 -6.28 -12.46 -7.30
N PRO A 76 -6.99 -13.53 -6.91
CA PRO A 76 -8.35 -13.74 -7.40
C PRO A 76 -9.20 -12.49 -7.13
N GLU A 77 -10.32 -12.31 -7.82
CA GLU A 77 -11.20 -11.17 -7.59
C GLU A 77 -11.85 -11.27 -6.18
N ILE A 78 -11.13 -10.80 -5.16
CA ILE A 78 -11.50 -10.88 -3.73
C ILE A 78 -11.79 -9.50 -3.11
N GLY A 79 -11.68 -8.42 -3.90
CA GLY A 79 -11.91 -7.05 -3.45
C GLY A 79 -13.26 -6.51 -3.90
N TYR A 80 -14.20 -6.35 -2.97
CA TYR A 80 -15.44 -5.59 -3.22
C TYR A 80 -15.28 -4.18 -2.66
N GLY A 81 -15.38 -3.18 -3.53
CA GLY A 81 -15.42 -1.77 -3.16
C GLY A 81 -16.79 -1.17 -3.48
N HIS A 82 -17.40 -0.48 -2.52
CA HIS A 82 -18.54 0.38 -2.79
C HIS A 82 -18.02 1.73 -3.29
N PHE A 83 -17.92 1.88 -4.60
CA PHE A 83 -17.70 3.21 -5.18
C PHE A 83 -18.98 4.04 -5.00
N PRO A 84 -18.88 5.32 -4.61
CA PRO A 84 -20.02 6.22 -4.70
C PRO A 84 -20.55 6.18 -6.14
N GLN A 85 -21.86 6.00 -6.31
CA GLN A 85 -22.46 6.25 -7.61
C GLN A 85 -22.48 7.77 -7.81
N ASP A 86 -22.05 8.23 -8.97
CA ASP A 86 -22.23 9.62 -9.35
C ASP A 86 -23.75 9.90 -9.42
N ASP A 87 -24.21 10.93 -8.71
CA ASP A 87 -25.58 11.46 -8.81
C ASP A 87 -25.82 12.18 -10.15
#